data_AF-A0A075FNY9-F1
#
_entry.id   AF-A0A075FNY9-F1
#
_cell.length_a   1.000
_cell.length_b   1.000
_cell.length_c   1.000
_cell.angle_alpha   90.00
_cell.angle_beta   90.00
_cell.angle_gamma   90.00
#
_symmetry.space_group_name_H-M   'P 1'
#
loop_
_entity.id
_entity.type
_entity.pdbx_description
1 polymer ?
#
loop_
_entity_poly.entity_id
_entity_poly.type
_entity_poly.pdbx_seq_one_letter_code
_entity_poly.pdbx_strand_id
1 'polypeptide(L)' 'MIKVRAQRKRLKISRDRQEISNASFWELYKMSSSGGIRSVKHLIELIAERKSEN' A
#
# COMPACT_ATOMS: atom_id res chain seq x y z
N MET A 1 1.12 1.87 -16.69
CA MET A 1 -0.25 1.98 -16.12
C MET A 1 -0.73 0.73 -15.34
N ILE A 2 -0.46 -0.50 -15.82
CA ILE A 2 -0.95 -1.76 -15.21
C ILE A 2 -0.41 -2.00 -13.78
N LYS A 3 0.86 -1.67 -13.52
CA LYS A 3 1.53 -1.87 -12.22
C LYS A 3 0.87 -1.09 -11.07
N VAL A 4 0.54 0.18 -11.30
CA VAL A 4 -0.12 1.06 -10.29
C VAL A 4 -1.52 0.53 -9.95
N ARG A 5 -2.29 0.09 -10.96
CA ARG A 5 -3.61 -0.53 -10.75
C ARG A 5 -3.51 -1.79 -9.88
N ALA A 6 -2.53 -2.65 -10.15
CA ALA A 6 -2.30 -3.85 -9.35
C ALA A 6 -1.91 -3.53 -7.89
N GLN A 7 -1.06 -2.52 -7.68
CA GLN A 7 -0.68 -2.04 -6.34
C GLN A 7 -1.90 -1.50 -5.58
N ARG A 8 -2.72 -0.65 -6.20
CA ARG A 8 -3.93 -0.09 -5.58
C ARG A 8 -4.96 -1.17 -5.23
N LYS A 9 -5.13 -2.19 -6.08
CA LYS A 9 -6.02 -3.32 -5.79
C LYS A 9 -5.57 -4.07 -4.52
N ARG A 10 -4.27 -4.31 -4.37
CA ARG A 10 -3.69 -4.94 -3.18
C ARG A 10 -3.85 -4.07 -1.92
N LEU A 11 -3.58 -2.77 -2.03
CA LEU A 11 -3.80 -1.83 -0.93
C LEU A 11 -5.25 -1.82 -0.44
N LYS A 12 -6.21 -1.85 -1.37
CA LYS A 12 -7.63 -1.92 -1.03
C LYS A 12 -7.96 -3.20 -0.25
N ILE A 13 -7.43 -4.35 -0.69
CA ILE A 13 -7.62 -5.64 0.01
C ILE A 13 -7.03 -5.59 1.42
N SER A 14 -5.82 -5.07 1.59
CA SER A 14 -5.20 -4.94 2.92
C SER A 14 -5.98 -4.02 3.84
N ARG A 15 -6.46 -2.87 3.34
CA ARG A 15 -7.37 -2.00 4.10
C ARG A 15 -8.67 -2.70 4.47
N ASP A 16 -9.30 -3.42 3.53
CA ASP A 16 -10.55 -4.14 3.77
C ASP A 16 -10.37 -5.28 4.80
N ARG A 17 -9.16 -5.84 4.90
CA ARG A 17 -8.74 -6.77 5.95
C ARG A 17 -8.34 -6.10 7.27
N GLN A 18 -8.49 -4.77 7.38
CA GLN A 18 -8.05 -3.94 8.51
C GLN A 18 -6.57 -4.15 8.86
N GLU A 19 -5.75 -4.50 7.87
CA GLU A 19 -4.31 -4.68 8.05
C GLU A 19 -3.57 -3.37 8.22
N ILE A 20 -4.14 -2.26 7.76
CA ILE A 20 -3.55 -0.92 7.81
C ILE A 20 -4.62 0.10 8.16
N SER A 21 -4.24 1.18 8.83
CA SER A 21 -5.14 2.30 9.08
C SER A 21 -5.55 3.01 7.78
N ASN A 22 -6.66 3.74 7.81
CA ASN A 22 -7.08 4.56 6.67
C ASN A 22 -6.05 5.64 6.31
N ALA A 23 -5.33 6.19 7.29
CA ALA A 23 -4.26 7.17 7.04
C ALA A 23 -3.11 6.55 6.25
N SER A 24 -2.61 5.41 6.74
CA SER A 24 -1.59 4.58 6.10
C SER A 24 -1.97 4.17 4.68
N PHE A 25 -3.24 3.83 4.46
CA PHE A 25 -3.78 3.51 3.14
C PHE A 25 -3.62 4.69 2.17
N TRP A 26 -4.05 5.90 2.55
CA TRP A 26 -3.98 7.07 1.67
C TRP A 26 -2.55 7.53 1.38
N GLU A 27 -1.62 7.37 2.34
CA GLU A 27 -0.20 7.61 2.09
C GLU A 27 0.34 6.67 1.01
N LEU A 28 0.16 5.36 1.18
CA LEU A 28 0.62 4.35 0.23
C LEU A 28 -0.07 4.48 -1.14
N TYR A 29 -1.34 4.89 -1.15
CA TYR A 29 -2.10 5.15 -2.36
C TYR A 29 -1.51 6.32 -3.17
N LYS A 30 -1.14 7.40 -2.49
CA LYS A 30 -0.43 8.54 -3.11
C LYS A 30 0.95 8.11 -3.61
N MET A 31 1.71 7.36 -2.80
CA MET A 31 3.04 6.84 -3.14
C MET A 31 3.04 5.91 -4.37
N SER A 32 1.99 5.10 -4.55
CA SER A 32 1.80 4.26 -5.74
C SER A 32 1.66 5.08 -7.02
N SER A 33 1.14 6.31 -6.91
CA SER A 33 0.94 7.22 -8.04
C SER A 33 2.19 8.04 -8.37
N SER A 34 2.96 8.43 -7.35
CA SER A 34 4.21 9.17 -7.52
C SER A 34 5.42 8.29 -7.86
N GLY A 35 5.24 6.97 -7.94
CA GLY A 35 6.31 6.03 -8.30
C GLY A 35 7.22 5.61 -7.14
N GLY A 36 6.89 5.97 -5.90
CA GLY A 36 7.64 5.53 -4.71
C GLY A 36 7.64 4.00 -4.54
N ILE A 37 6.59 3.32 -5.02
CA ILE A 37 6.46 1.86 -4.93
C ILE A 37 7.08 1.17 -6.14
N ARG A 38 8.36 0.80 -5.97
CA ARG A 38 9.18 0.13 -6.97
C ARG A 38 8.72 -1.30 -7.34
N SER A 39 8.07 -2.05 -6.44
CA SER A 39 7.63 -3.43 -6.72
C SER A 39 6.49 -3.86 -5.78
N VAL A 40 5.91 -5.05 -6.02
CA VAL A 40 4.93 -5.64 -5.09
C VAL A 40 5.59 -6.00 -3.76
N LYS A 41 6.85 -6.44 -3.77
CA LYS A 41 7.61 -6.73 -2.54
C LYS A 41 7.76 -5.47 -1.68
N HIS A 42 8.17 -4.35 -2.30
CA HIS A 42 8.28 -3.07 -1.62
C HIS A 42 6.94 -2.60 -1.02
N LEU A 43 5.82 -2.84 -1.72
CA LEU A 43 4.49 -2.56 -1.17
C LEU A 43 4.19 -3.39 0.10
N ILE A 44 4.56 -4.67 0.10
CA ILE A 44 4.32 -5.56 1.25
C ILE A 44 5.19 -5.14 2.44
N GLU A 45 6.45 -4.78 2.22
CA GLU A 45 7.35 -4.25 3.25
C GLU A 45 6.77 -2.97 3.87
N LEU A 46 6.33 -2.00 3.05
CA LEU A 46 5.70 -0.77 3.54
C LEU A 46 4.39 -1.00 4.32
N ILE A 47 3.62 -2.04 3.95
CA ILE A 47 2.42 -2.45 4.70
C ILE A 47 2.81 -3.08 6.04
N ALA A 48 3.85 -3.91 6.07
CA ALA A 48 4.35 -4.56 7.27
C ALA A 48 4.95 -3.54 8.26
N GLU A 49 5.71 -2.56 7.77
CA GLU A 49 6.22 -1.45 8.57
C GLU A 49 5.07 -0.70 9.26
N ARG A 50 4.04 -0.30 8.50
CA ARG A 50 2.88 0.42 9.06
C ARG A 50 1.94 -0.43 9.92
N LYS A 51 2.01 -1.76 9.81
CA LYS A 51 1.34 -2.67 10.76
C LYS A 51 2.02 -2.64 12.13
N SER A 52 3.34 -2.52 12.16
CA SER A 52 4.14 -2.61 13.39
C SER A 52 4.10 -1.33 14.22
N GLU A 53 3.69 -0.21 13.63
CA GLU A 53 3.58 1.10 14.29
C GLU A 53 2.24 1.33 15.01
N ASN A 54 1.31 0.36 14.97
CA ASN A 54 -0.05 0.49 15.48
C ASN A 54 -0.38 -0.52 16.58
#